data_AF-A0A8T5J8B5-F1
#
_entry.id   AF-A0A8T5J8B5-F1
#
_cell.length_a   1.000
_cell.length_b   1.000
_cell.length_c   1.000
_cell.angle_alpha   90.00
_cell.angle_beta   90.00
_cell.angle_gamma   90.00
#
_symmetry.space_group_name_H-M   'P 1'
#
loop_
_entity.id
_entity.type
_entity.pdbx_description
1 polymer ?
#
loop_
_entity_poly.entity_id
_entity_poly.type
_entity_poly.pdbx_seq_one_letter_code
_entity_poly.pdbx_strand_id
1 'polypeptide(L)'
;MDWRLAQMSNDFSIRMSGDDGLAPPASLFSPKPDKKGPKTIAILLILGSVLMVLIGWGDVQNSMADDFPEADLDPILENYENQQLNITAEDYQEYHDEVRDSGAYSVRGYSLLVGGLLVLAGGFLLFRLNILGVKLSILGSIVGLVGGFGGTWMMVEVSGDILPDGVTEITRLMSYLCGVCMSICVAMSLLPLLNSSARMALQNNVTLVTEEE
;
A
#
# COMPACT_ATOMS: atom_id res chain seq x y z
N MET A 1 72.46 -8.94 -29.08
CA MET A 1 71.18 -9.46 -28.57
C MET A 1 71.17 -9.12 -27.07
N ASP A 2 70.84 -7.89 -26.66
CA ASP A 2 69.47 -7.32 -26.64
C ASP A 2 68.68 -8.07 -25.54
N TRP A 3 68.04 -7.52 -24.50
CA TRP A 3 67.63 -6.18 -24.10
C TRP A 3 67.07 -6.28 -22.66
N ARG A 4 67.28 -5.24 -21.85
CA ARG A 4 66.39 -4.69 -20.81
C ARG A 4 65.35 -5.62 -20.15
N LEU A 5 65.41 -5.79 -18.83
CA LEU A 5 64.28 -5.62 -17.90
C LEU A 5 64.88 -5.31 -16.51
N ALA A 6 65.26 -4.06 -16.24
CA ALA A 6 64.40 -3.12 -15.52
C ALA A 6 63.91 -3.70 -14.19
N GLN A 7 64.66 -3.41 -13.12
CA GLN A 7 64.12 -3.37 -11.76
C GLN A 7 62.94 -2.38 -11.76
N MET A 8 61.73 -2.90 -11.96
CA MET A 8 60.52 -2.18 -11.58
C MET A 8 60.23 -2.57 -10.14
N SER A 9 60.54 -1.65 -9.24
CA SER A 9 60.05 -1.64 -7.87
C SER A 9 58.55 -1.93 -7.85
N ASN A 10 58.16 -3.11 -7.38
CA ASN A 10 56.78 -3.45 -7.01
C ASN A 10 56.34 -2.77 -5.71
N ASP A 11 56.86 -1.57 -5.45
CA ASP A 11 56.57 -0.78 -4.27
C ASP A 11 55.89 0.52 -4.68
N PHE A 12 54.91 0.43 -5.57
CA PHE A 12 53.86 1.44 -5.61
C PHE A 12 52.91 1.16 -4.43
N SER A 13 53.42 1.40 -3.22
CA SER A 13 52.55 1.68 -2.10
C SER A 13 52.10 3.12 -2.26
N ILE A 14 50.81 3.34 -2.51
CA ILE A 14 50.20 4.64 -2.22
C ILE A 14 50.21 4.73 -0.69
N ARG A 15 51.33 5.14 -0.12
CA ARG A 15 51.34 5.72 1.21
C ARG A 15 50.70 7.08 1.05
N MET A 16 49.48 7.25 1.59
CA MET A 16 48.97 8.58 1.90
C MET A 16 50.00 9.24 2.81
N SER A 17 50.85 10.07 2.20
CA SER A 17 51.79 10.91 2.92
C SER A 17 50.97 12.07 3.48
N GLY A 18 50.75 12.02 4.78
CA GLY A 18 50.03 13.04 5.53
C GLY A 18 48.70 12.51 6.03
N ASP A 19 48.57 12.51 7.35
CA ASP A 19 47.30 12.40 8.09
C ASP A 19 46.43 13.68 7.92
N ASP A 20 46.61 14.36 6.78
CA ASP A 20 45.98 15.61 6.35
C ASP A 20 45.14 15.36 5.08
N GLY A 21 44.74 14.11 4.85
CA GLY A 21 43.69 13.79 3.90
C GLY A 21 42.42 14.44 4.39
N LEU A 22 42.22 15.72 4.05
CA LEU A 22 40.97 16.46 4.23
C LEU A 22 39.85 15.48 3.91
N ALA A 23 39.12 15.06 4.94
CA ALA A 23 37.98 14.19 4.76
C ALA A 23 37.15 14.83 3.63
N PRO A 24 36.82 14.08 2.56
CA PRO A 24 36.08 14.66 1.44
C PRO A 24 34.90 15.43 2.01
N PRO A 25 34.69 16.69 1.59
CA PRO A 25 33.80 17.60 2.28
C PRO A 25 32.45 16.92 2.45
N ALA A 26 31.85 17.00 3.64
CA ALA A 26 30.62 16.28 3.97
C ALA A 26 29.46 16.55 2.98
N SER A 27 29.55 17.64 2.21
CA SER A 27 28.67 17.97 1.09
C SER A 27 28.71 16.98 -0.09
N LEU A 28 29.83 16.26 -0.29
CA LEU A 28 30.01 15.29 -1.38
C LEU A 28 29.12 14.04 -1.20
N PHE A 29 28.81 13.68 0.05
CA PHE A 29 27.92 12.58 0.41
C PHE A 29 26.55 13.05 0.96
N SER A 30 26.27 14.35 0.89
CA SER A 30 24.97 14.86 1.33
C SER A 30 23.85 14.33 0.44
N PRO A 31 22.80 13.70 1.02
CA PRO A 31 21.70 13.22 0.21
C PRO A 31 21.03 14.41 -0.49
N LYS A 32 20.71 14.25 -1.78
CA LYS A 32 20.02 15.28 -2.56
C LYS A 32 18.51 15.09 -2.46
N PRO A 33 17.70 16.16 -2.41
CA PRO A 33 16.25 16.03 -2.35
C PRO A 33 15.73 15.33 -3.61
N ASP A 34 15.13 14.15 -3.44
CA ASP A 34 14.48 13.40 -4.53
C ASP A 34 12.99 13.70 -4.58
N LYS A 35 12.57 14.37 -5.65
CA LYS A 35 11.18 14.71 -5.91
C LYS A 35 10.43 13.64 -6.71
N LYS A 36 11.13 12.74 -7.39
CA LYS A 36 10.51 11.77 -8.31
C LYS A 36 9.96 10.57 -7.52
N GLY A 37 10.72 10.02 -6.58
CA GLY A 37 10.29 8.89 -5.74
C GLY A 37 8.94 9.13 -5.05
N PRO A 38 8.77 10.20 -4.25
CA PRO A 38 7.51 10.51 -3.57
C PRO A 38 6.33 10.71 -4.54
N LYS A 39 6.57 11.28 -5.72
CA LYS A 39 5.51 11.48 -6.73
C LYS A 39 5.06 10.18 -7.37
N THR A 40 5.97 9.25 -7.65
CA THR A 40 5.60 7.91 -8.15
C THR A 40 4.78 7.15 -7.11
N ILE A 41 5.22 7.17 -5.85
CA ILE A 41 4.48 6.57 -4.74
C ILE A 41 3.07 7.17 -4.63
N ALA A 42 2.96 8.51 -4.74
CA ALA A 42 1.67 9.19 -4.70
C ALA A 42 0.71 8.69 -5.79
N ILE A 43 1.19 8.49 -7.02
CA ILE A 43 0.35 7.97 -8.12
C ILE A 43 -0.16 6.56 -7.80
N LEU A 44 0.70 5.68 -7.28
CA LEU A 44 0.31 4.32 -6.90
C LEU A 44 -0.73 4.32 -5.77
N LEU A 45 -0.55 5.18 -4.77
CA LEU A 45 -1.51 5.35 -3.68
C LEU A 45 -2.85 5.90 -4.16
N ILE A 46 -2.85 6.84 -5.11
CA ILE A 46 -4.08 7.35 -5.72
C ILE A 46 -4.84 6.22 -6.43
N LEU A 47 -4.15 5.43 -7.27
CA LEU A 47 -4.78 4.30 -7.97
C LEU A 47 -5.34 3.26 -6.98
N GLY A 48 -4.56 2.89 -5.96
CA GLY A 48 -5.01 1.99 -4.91
C GLY A 48 -6.22 2.52 -4.14
N SER A 49 -6.22 3.82 -3.82
CA SER A 49 -7.34 4.44 -3.09
C SER A 49 -8.64 4.50 -3.88
N VAL A 50 -8.58 4.65 -5.21
CA VAL A 50 -9.78 4.57 -6.05
C VAL A 50 -10.39 3.17 -5.94
N LEU A 51 -9.56 2.12 -6.01
CA LEU A 51 -10.04 0.75 -5.83
C LEU A 51 -10.65 0.53 -4.44
N MET A 52 -10.03 1.05 -3.38
CA MET A 52 -10.59 0.99 -2.02
C MET A 52 -11.97 1.64 -1.93
N VAL A 53 -12.14 2.82 -2.54
CA VAL A 53 -13.43 3.55 -2.52
C VAL A 53 -14.50 2.76 -3.28
N LEU A 54 -14.16 2.19 -4.44
CA LEU A 54 -15.11 1.39 -5.22
C LEU A 54 -15.57 0.14 -4.49
N ILE A 55 -14.63 -0.63 -3.92
CA ILE A 55 -14.94 -1.84 -3.15
C ILE A 55 -15.76 -1.46 -1.91
N GLY A 56 -15.31 -0.45 -1.15
CA GLY A 56 -16.01 0.00 0.04
C GLY A 56 -17.42 0.51 -0.23
N TRP A 57 -17.64 1.15 -1.38
CA TRP A 57 -18.97 1.57 -1.82
C TRP A 57 -19.88 0.37 -2.17
N GLY A 58 -19.34 -0.66 -2.80
CA GLY A 58 -20.06 -1.93 -3.04
C GLY A 58 -20.51 -2.57 -1.73
N ASP A 59 -19.61 -2.68 -0.75
CA ASP A 59 -19.94 -3.27 0.55
C ASP A 59 -20.95 -2.42 1.33
N VAL A 60 -20.90 -1.09 1.25
CA VAL A 60 -21.92 -0.23 1.85
C VAL A 60 -23.28 -0.45 1.19
N GLN A 61 -23.35 -0.58 -0.13
CA GLN A 61 -24.62 -0.92 -0.80
C GLN A 61 -25.15 -2.27 -0.32
N ASN A 62 -24.30 -3.29 -0.25
CA ASN A 62 -24.67 -4.62 0.25
C ASN A 62 -25.11 -4.59 1.73
N SER A 63 -24.54 -3.71 2.55
CA SER A 63 -25.00 -3.54 3.94
C SER A 63 -26.41 -2.95 4.07
N MET A 64 -26.90 -2.28 3.02
CA MET A 64 -28.21 -1.63 2.98
C MET A 64 -29.23 -2.40 2.13
N ALA A 65 -28.78 -3.38 1.37
CA ALA A 65 -29.64 -4.22 0.56
C ALA A 65 -30.34 -5.25 1.47
N ASP A 66 -31.58 -5.59 1.13
CA ASP A 66 -32.30 -6.69 1.78
C ASP A 66 -31.88 -8.04 1.23
N ASP A 67 -31.80 -8.14 -0.09
CA ASP A 67 -31.31 -9.33 -0.79
C ASP A 67 -30.10 -8.96 -1.67
N PHE A 68 -29.23 -9.93 -1.91
CA PHE A 68 -28.17 -9.77 -2.89
C PHE A 68 -28.78 -9.70 -4.31
N PRO A 69 -28.41 -8.72 -5.15
CA PRO A 69 -29.02 -8.55 -6.48
C PRO A 69 -28.87 -9.78 -7.36
N GLU A 70 -29.98 -10.32 -7.87
CA GLU A 70 -29.97 -11.51 -8.74
C GLU A 70 -29.07 -11.34 -9.97
N ALA A 71 -29.04 -10.13 -10.55
CA ALA A 71 -28.20 -9.81 -11.70
C ALA A 71 -26.69 -9.96 -11.42
N ASP A 72 -26.28 -9.79 -10.16
CA ASP A 72 -24.89 -9.98 -9.71
C ASP A 72 -24.68 -11.39 -9.15
N LEU A 73 -25.75 -12.07 -8.71
CA LEU A 73 -25.71 -13.43 -8.15
C LEU A 73 -25.46 -14.50 -9.21
N ASP A 74 -26.19 -14.46 -10.33
CA ASP A 74 -26.08 -15.49 -11.38
C ASP A 74 -24.64 -15.68 -11.88
N PRO A 75 -23.86 -14.62 -12.19
CA PRO A 75 -22.46 -14.77 -12.59
C PRO A 75 -21.56 -15.35 -11.50
N ILE A 76 -21.88 -15.10 -10.22
CA ILE A 76 -21.13 -15.65 -9.08
C ILE A 76 -21.39 -17.15 -8.97
N LEU A 77 -22.66 -17.57 -9.05
CA LEU A 77 -23.04 -18.98 -9.01
C LEU A 77 -22.45 -19.76 -10.19
N GLU A 78 -22.52 -19.20 -11.41
CA GLU A 78 -21.88 -19.79 -12.60
C GLU A 78 -20.36 -19.95 -12.41
N ASN A 79 -19.71 -18.99 -11.75
CA ASN A 79 -18.28 -19.06 -11.47
C ASN A 79 -17.94 -20.19 -10.48
N TYR A 80 -18.77 -20.42 -9.46
CA TYR A 80 -18.61 -21.54 -8.54
C TYR A 80 -18.90 -22.89 -9.21
N GLU A 81 -19.94 -22.97 -10.02
CA GLU A 81 -20.29 -24.20 -10.76
C GLU A 81 -19.15 -24.61 -11.70
N ASN A 82 -18.54 -23.65 -12.41
CA ASN A 82 -17.37 -23.89 -13.26
C ASN A 82 -16.14 -24.40 -12.47
N GLN A 83 -16.07 -24.13 -11.17
CA GLN A 83 -15.05 -24.63 -10.26
C GLN A 83 -15.46 -25.94 -9.56
N GLN A 84 -16.56 -26.56 -9.99
CA GLN A 84 -17.15 -27.77 -9.40
C GLN A 84 -17.61 -27.57 -7.94
N LEU A 85 -17.89 -26.33 -7.56
CA LEU A 85 -18.47 -25.94 -6.27
C LEU A 85 -19.95 -25.64 -6.49
N ASN A 86 -20.82 -26.57 -6.11
CA ASN A 86 -22.25 -26.38 -6.28
C ASN A 86 -22.84 -25.71 -5.03
N ILE A 87 -23.37 -24.51 -5.19
CA ILE A 87 -23.96 -23.68 -4.14
C ILE A 87 -25.32 -23.25 -4.66
N THR A 88 -26.34 -23.27 -3.81
CA THR A 88 -27.67 -22.79 -4.21
C THR A 88 -27.78 -21.27 -4.06
N ALA A 89 -28.71 -20.65 -4.79
CA ALA A 89 -28.98 -19.23 -4.62
C ALA A 89 -29.44 -18.94 -3.19
N GLU A 90 -30.21 -19.86 -2.60
CA GLU A 90 -30.68 -19.79 -1.22
C GLU A 90 -29.53 -19.77 -0.22
N ASP A 91 -28.53 -20.66 -0.36
CA ASP A 91 -27.35 -20.69 0.52
C ASP A 91 -26.57 -19.37 0.45
N TYR A 92 -26.47 -18.77 -0.73
CA TYR A 92 -25.78 -17.48 -0.90
C TYR A 92 -26.56 -16.31 -0.31
N GLN A 93 -27.89 -16.31 -0.40
CA GLN A 93 -28.72 -15.29 0.23
C GLN A 93 -28.66 -15.40 1.76
N GLU A 94 -28.70 -16.62 2.32
CA GLU A 94 -28.50 -16.82 3.76
C GLU A 94 -27.12 -16.32 4.22
N TYR A 95 -26.08 -16.60 3.43
CA TYR A 95 -24.75 -16.03 3.65
C TYR A 95 -24.76 -14.49 3.58
N HIS A 96 -25.42 -13.89 2.60
CA HIS A 96 -25.53 -12.44 2.46
C HIS A 96 -26.19 -11.81 3.68
N ASP A 97 -27.30 -12.39 4.15
CA ASP A 97 -28.03 -11.94 5.32
C ASP A 97 -27.18 -11.99 6.59
N GLU A 98 -26.51 -13.11 6.85
CA GLU A 98 -25.67 -13.24 8.04
C GLU A 98 -24.42 -12.33 7.98
N VAL A 99 -23.84 -12.09 6.79
CA VAL A 99 -22.76 -11.12 6.60
C VAL A 99 -23.23 -9.68 6.85
N ARG A 100 -24.48 -9.38 6.49
CA ARG A 100 -25.11 -8.09 6.76
C ARG A 100 -25.41 -7.90 8.24
N ASP A 101 -26.00 -8.89 8.88
CA ASP A 101 -26.42 -8.87 10.30
C ASP A 101 -25.23 -8.88 11.26
N SER A 102 -24.17 -9.63 10.95
CA SER A 102 -22.89 -9.57 11.67
C SER A 102 -22.20 -8.20 11.53
N GLY A 103 -22.65 -7.36 10.60
CA GLY A 103 -22.10 -6.03 10.33
C GLY A 103 -20.80 -6.07 9.52
N ALA A 104 -20.41 -7.22 8.98
CA ALA A 104 -19.16 -7.40 8.25
C ALA A 104 -19.07 -6.50 7.01
N TYR A 105 -20.16 -6.37 6.24
CA TYR A 105 -20.25 -5.41 5.13
C TYR A 105 -20.04 -3.96 5.60
N SER A 106 -20.63 -3.58 6.74
CA SER A 106 -20.50 -2.22 7.28
C SER A 106 -19.05 -1.95 7.72
N VAL A 107 -18.45 -2.86 8.49
CA VAL A 107 -17.08 -2.72 8.98
C VAL A 107 -16.10 -2.58 7.81
N ARG A 108 -16.20 -3.46 6.82
CA ARG A 108 -15.35 -3.44 5.63
C ARG A 108 -15.63 -2.21 4.76
N GLY A 109 -16.89 -1.92 4.48
CA GLY A 109 -17.33 -0.84 3.60
C GLY A 109 -16.93 0.53 4.09
N TYR A 110 -17.32 0.90 5.32
CA TYR A 110 -17.02 2.22 5.88
C TYR A 110 -15.52 2.43 6.10
N SER A 111 -14.80 1.40 6.54
CA SER A 111 -13.35 1.53 6.75
C SER A 111 -12.57 1.67 5.44
N LEU A 112 -12.95 0.95 4.38
CA LEU A 112 -12.36 1.11 3.04
C LEU A 112 -12.75 2.45 2.39
N LEU A 113 -13.97 2.93 2.60
CA LEU A 113 -14.38 4.26 2.11
C LEU A 113 -13.63 5.38 2.81
N VAL A 114 -13.67 5.42 4.15
CA VAL A 114 -12.99 6.47 4.93
C VAL A 114 -11.49 6.39 4.73
N GLY A 115 -10.92 5.17 4.79
CA GLY A 115 -9.51 4.92 4.53
C GLY A 115 -9.11 5.31 3.12
N GLY A 116 -9.89 4.93 2.11
CA GLY A 116 -9.68 5.25 0.70
C GLY A 116 -9.70 6.75 0.45
N LEU A 117 -10.68 7.48 0.98
CA LEU A 117 -10.75 8.94 0.84
C LEU A 117 -9.55 9.65 1.51
N LEU A 118 -9.12 9.18 2.68
CA LEU A 118 -7.91 9.68 3.35
C LEU A 118 -6.65 9.41 2.54
N VAL A 119 -6.49 8.20 1.98
CA VAL A 119 -5.36 7.85 1.11
C VAL A 119 -5.39 8.65 -0.19
N LEU A 120 -6.57 8.89 -0.77
CA LEU A 120 -6.74 9.65 -2.00
C LEU A 120 -6.33 11.12 -1.80
N ALA A 121 -6.87 11.77 -0.76
CA ALA A 121 -6.48 13.12 -0.39
C ALA A 121 -5.00 13.21 -0.02
N GLY A 122 -4.51 12.21 0.73
CA GLY A 122 -3.11 12.08 1.11
C GLY A 122 -2.18 11.93 -0.10
N GLY A 123 -2.57 11.12 -1.08
CA GLY A 123 -1.86 10.91 -2.33
C GLY A 123 -1.77 12.18 -3.17
N PHE A 124 -2.86 12.94 -3.29
CA PHE A 124 -2.83 14.23 -4.00
C PHE A 124 -1.89 15.24 -3.31
N LEU A 125 -1.94 15.33 -1.98
CA LEU A 125 -1.03 16.18 -1.20
C LEU A 125 0.42 15.72 -1.29
N LEU A 126 0.66 14.40 -1.28
CA LEU A 126 1.99 13.81 -1.43
C LEU A 126 2.57 14.08 -2.82
N PHE A 127 1.74 14.07 -3.87
CA PHE A 127 2.15 14.45 -5.21
C PHE A 127 2.62 15.91 -5.29
N ARG A 128 2.02 16.78 -4.47
CA ARG A 128 2.46 18.17 -4.26
C ARG A 128 3.66 18.29 -3.30
N LEU A 129 4.26 17.18 -2.89
CA LEU A 129 5.37 17.08 -1.95
C LEU A 129 5.05 17.70 -0.57
N ASN A 130 3.80 17.59 -0.13
CA ASN A 130 3.37 18.04 1.19
C ASN A 130 3.41 16.86 2.19
N ILE A 131 4.11 17.05 3.31
CA ILE A 131 4.22 16.06 4.39
C ILE A 131 2.87 15.65 5.00
N LEU A 132 1.86 16.53 4.95
CA LEU A 132 0.48 16.18 5.35
C LEU A 132 -0.06 15.03 4.50
N GLY A 133 0.34 14.94 3.23
CA GLY A 133 -0.05 13.85 2.35
C GLY A 133 0.39 12.49 2.87
N VAL A 134 1.65 12.39 3.33
CA VAL A 134 2.19 11.18 3.96
C VAL A 134 1.38 10.78 5.19
N LYS A 135 1.09 11.74 6.08
CA LYS A 135 0.36 11.47 7.34
C LYS A 135 -1.05 10.95 7.07
N LEU A 136 -1.77 11.59 6.13
CA LEU A 136 -3.12 11.17 5.74
C LEU A 136 -3.11 9.80 5.06
N SER A 137 -2.15 9.53 4.18
CA SER A 137 -2.03 8.22 3.54
C SER A 137 -1.70 7.10 4.53
N ILE A 138 -0.85 7.35 5.53
CA ILE A 138 -0.58 6.36 6.60
C ILE A 138 -1.87 6.11 7.41
N LEU A 139 -2.55 7.16 7.86
CA LEU A 139 -3.77 7.02 8.64
C LEU A 139 -4.84 6.24 7.85
N GLY A 140 -5.11 6.65 6.62
CA GLY A 140 -6.12 6.02 5.78
C GLY A 140 -5.80 4.57 5.44
N SER A 141 -4.53 4.25 5.15
CA SER A 141 -4.12 2.88 4.86
C SER A 141 -4.17 1.97 6.09
N ILE A 142 -3.89 2.49 7.30
CA ILE A 142 -4.09 1.73 8.55
C ILE A 142 -5.57 1.50 8.83
N VAL A 143 -6.43 2.53 8.68
CA VAL A 143 -7.88 2.36 8.85
C VAL A 143 -8.42 1.32 7.89
N GLY A 144 -8.06 1.41 6.60
CA GLY A 144 -8.48 0.42 5.61
C GLY A 144 -7.87 -0.96 5.84
N LEU A 145 -6.66 -1.07 6.40
CA LEU A 145 -6.07 -2.37 6.74
C LEU A 145 -6.85 -3.01 7.88
N VAL A 146 -7.01 -2.32 9.01
CA VAL A 146 -7.65 -2.89 10.20
C VAL A 146 -9.12 -3.20 9.92
N GLY A 147 -9.86 -2.25 9.36
CA GLY A 147 -11.29 -2.44 9.09
C GLY A 147 -11.57 -3.26 7.83
N GLY A 148 -10.79 -3.09 6.76
CA GLY A 148 -11.00 -3.83 5.52
C GLY A 148 -10.64 -5.30 5.66
N PHE A 149 -9.48 -5.60 6.27
CA PHE A 149 -9.11 -6.97 6.60
C PHE A 149 -10.02 -7.54 7.68
N GLY A 150 -10.30 -6.79 8.76
CA GLY A 150 -11.18 -7.24 9.83
C GLY A 150 -12.58 -7.59 9.34
N GLY A 151 -13.21 -6.73 8.55
CA GLY A 151 -14.53 -7.00 7.98
C GLY A 151 -14.52 -8.15 6.95
N THR A 152 -13.43 -8.32 6.18
CA THR A 152 -13.30 -9.50 5.31
C THR A 152 -13.12 -10.78 6.13
N TRP A 153 -12.43 -10.72 7.26
CA TRP A 153 -12.27 -11.88 8.13
C TRP A 153 -13.60 -12.31 8.75
N MET A 154 -14.45 -11.37 9.15
CA MET A 154 -15.81 -11.66 9.60
C MET A 154 -16.62 -12.37 8.49
N MET A 155 -16.47 -11.98 7.22
CA MET A 155 -17.09 -12.69 6.09
C MET A 155 -16.58 -14.14 5.96
N VAL A 156 -15.31 -14.40 6.24
CA VAL A 156 -14.75 -15.77 6.24
C VAL A 156 -15.36 -16.62 7.34
N GLU A 157 -15.59 -16.04 8.52
CA GLU A 157 -16.23 -16.72 9.64
C GLU A 157 -17.66 -17.13 9.27
N VAL A 158 -18.46 -16.19 8.76
CA VAL A 158 -19.84 -16.48 8.30
C VAL A 158 -19.87 -17.50 7.15
N SER A 159 -18.93 -17.40 6.21
CA SER A 159 -18.78 -18.36 5.12
C SER A 159 -18.52 -19.77 5.65
N GLY A 160 -17.72 -19.91 6.71
CA GLY A 160 -17.41 -21.21 7.32
C GLY A 160 -18.60 -21.90 7.98
N ASP A 161 -19.64 -21.14 8.34
CA ASP A 161 -20.84 -21.65 8.99
C ASP A 161 -21.94 -22.06 7.98
N ILE A 162 -22.04 -21.35 6.85
CA ILE A 162 -23.14 -21.50 5.89
C ILE A 162 -22.68 -22.17 4.58
N LEU A 163 -21.52 -21.78 4.07
CA LEU A 163 -21.08 -22.17 2.72
C LEU A 163 -20.17 -23.41 2.75
N PRO A 164 -20.14 -24.20 1.65
CA PRO A 164 -19.24 -25.34 1.54
C PRO A 164 -17.76 -24.94 1.70
N ASP A 165 -16.95 -25.85 2.25
CA ASP A 165 -15.51 -25.62 2.51
C ASP A 165 -14.75 -25.01 1.33
N GLY A 166 -15.05 -25.47 0.09
CA GLY A 166 -14.39 -24.95 -1.10
C GLY A 166 -14.66 -23.46 -1.36
N VAL A 167 -15.88 -22.98 -1.09
CA VAL A 167 -16.23 -21.56 -1.21
C VAL A 167 -15.59 -20.77 -0.07
N THR A 168 -15.58 -21.32 1.13
CA THR A 168 -14.95 -20.71 2.31
C THR A 168 -13.45 -20.52 2.13
N GLU A 169 -12.74 -21.47 1.51
CA GLU A 169 -11.32 -21.29 1.20
C GLU A 169 -11.09 -20.20 0.13
N ILE A 170 -12.00 -20.03 -0.83
CA ILE A 170 -11.95 -18.91 -1.79
C ILE A 170 -12.14 -17.58 -1.06
N THR A 171 -13.14 -17.48 -0.18
CA THR A 171 -13.38 -16.29 0.65
C THR A 171 -12.17 -15.98 1.53
N ARG A 172 -11.53 -17.00 2.11
CA ARG A 172 -10.31 -16.86 2.90
C ARG A 172 -9.13 -16.37 2.07
N LEU A 173 -8.96 -16.87 0.85
CA LEU A 173 -7.93 -16.38 -0.08
C LEU A 173 -8.14 -14.90 -0.42
N MET A 174 -9.39 -14.49 -0.65
CA MET A 174 -9.73 -13.08 -0.87
C MET A 174 -9.41 -12.19 0.34
N SER A 175 -9.60 -12.71 1.56
CA SER A 175 -9.19 -12.03 2.79
C SER A 175 -7.68 -11.82 2.86
N TYR A 176 -6.88 -12.84 2.54
CA TYR A 176 -5.42 -12.70 2.50
C TYR A 176 -4.96 -11.72 1.43
N LEU A 177 -5.58 -11.76 0.25
CA LEU A 177 -5.31 -10.80 -0.82
C LEU A 177 -5.60 -9.36 -0.37
N CYS A 178 -6.75 -9.13 0.27
CA CYS A 178 -7.10 -7.82 0.86
C CYS A 178 -6.03 -7.36 1.87
N GLY A 179 -5.65 -8.24 2.80
CA GLY A 179 -4.63 -7.94 3.81
C GLY A 179 -3.27 -7.56 3.20
N VAL A 180 -2.81 -8.32 2.19
CA VAL A 180 -1.56 -8.03 1.47
C VAL A 180 -1.65 -6.70 0.73
N CYS A 181 -2.71 -6.45 -0.04
CA CYS A 181 -2.90 -5.19 -0.78
C CYS A 181 -2.89 -3.98 0.16
N MET A 182 -3.58 -4.08 1.29
CA MET A 182 -3.61 -3.01 2.29
C MET A 182 -2.27 -2.83 2.99
N SER A 183 -1.54 -3.92 3.26
CA SER A 183 -0.18 -3.85 3.81
C SER A 183 0.79 -3.14 2.85
N ILE A 184 0.64 -3.34 1.53
CA ILE A 184 1.42 -2.65 0.50
C ILE A 184 1.10 -1.16 0.52
N CYS A 185 -0.17 -0.75 0.69
CA CYS A 185 -0.55 0.66 0.82
C CYS A 185 0.11 1.30 2.04
N VAL A 186 0.13 0.61 3.19
CA VAL A 186 0.84 1.07 4.40
C VAL A 186 2.34 1.21 4.13
N ALA A 187 2.98 0.18 3.59
CA ALA A 187 4.40 0.19 3.29
C ALA A 187 4.77 1.34 2.34
N MET A 188 4.03 1.50 1.24
CA MET A 188 4.24 2.59 0.28
C MET A 188 4.06 3.97 0.93
N SER A 189 3.07 4.13 1.82
CA SER A 189 2.86 5.40 2.52
C SER A 189 4.02 5.75 3.48
N LEU A 190 4.74 4.75 4.01
CA LEU A 190 5.88 4.95 4.91
C LEU A 190 7.21 5.22 4.20
N LEU A 191 7.39 4.71 2.97
CA LEU A 191 8.64 4.84 2.21
C LEU A 191 9.21 6.28 2.13
N PRO A 192 8.39 7.34 1.91
CA PRO A 192 8.91 8.70 1.85
C PRO A 192 9.51 9.21 3.18
N LEU A 193 9.16 8.60 4.32
CA LEU A 193 9.73 8.94 5.63
C LEU A 193 11.03 8.21 5.91
N LEU A 194 11.16 6.97 5.40
CA LEU A 194 12.33 6.12 5.61
C LEU A 194 13.51 6.51 4.70
N ASN A 195 13.23 7.04 3.51
CA ASN A 195 14.25 7.52 2.60
C ASN A 195 14.62 8.98 2.92
N SER A 196 15.88 9.22 3.32
CA SER A 196 16.38 10.56 3.68
C SER A 196 16.24 11.58 2.54
N SER A 197 16.51 11.17 1.30
CA SER A 197 16.41 12.02 0.11
C SER A 197 14.96 12.41 -0.20
N ALA A 198 14.02 11.48 -0.02
CA ALA A 198 12.59 11.73 -0.17
C ALA A 198 12.06 12.64 0.96
N ARG A 199 12.49 12.40 2.20
CA ARG A 199 12.10 13.19 3.36
C ARG A 199 12.52 14.65 3.23
N MET A 200 13.72 14.92 2.72
CA MET A 200 14.15 16.30 2.45
C MET A 200 13.32 16.98 1.36
N ALA A 201 12.87 16.24 0.34
CA ALA A 201 11.99 16.81 -0.69
C ALA A 201 10.62 17.22 -0.13
N LEU A 202 10.16 16.58 0.95
CA LEU A 202 8.91 16.89 1.65
C LEU A 202 9.04 18.02 2.68
N GLN A 203 10.25 18.26 3.18
CA GLN A 203 10.57 19.28 4.19
C GLN A 203 11.44 20.38 3.56
N ASN A 204 10.95 21.04 2.50
CA ASN A 204 11.63 22.19 1.90
C ASN A 204 11.56 23.42 2.83
N ASN A 205 12.32 23.37 3.91
CA ASN A 205 12.58 24.52 4.77
C ASN A 205 13.75 25.25 4.12
N VAL A 206 13.50 26.33 3.39
CA VAL A 206 14.56 27.16 2.81
C VAL A 206 15.16 28.00 3.94
N THR A 207 16.33 27.61 4.46
CA THR A 207 17.17 28.53 5.24
C THR A 207 17.82 29.51 4.25
N LEU A 208 17.29 30.73 4.19
CA LEU A 208 17.94 31.83 3.50
C LEU A 208 19.20 32.18 4.27
N VAL A 209 20.37 31.85 3.72
CA VAL A 209 21.63 32.42 4.18
C VAL A 209 21.75 33.75 3.45
N THR A 210 21.38 34.85 4.12
CA THR A 210 21.77 36.18 3.69
C THR A 210 23.28 36.29 3.89
N GLU A 211 24.04 36.26 2.80
CA GLU A 211 25.42 36.74 2.80
C GLU A 211 25.34 38.26 2.96
N GLU A 212 25.70 38.78 4.15
CA GLU A 212 25.97 40.20 4.32
C GLU A 212 27.27 40.52 3.53
N GLU A 213 27.16 41.42 2.54
CA GLU A 213 28.30 41.98 1.79
C GLU A 213 29.29 42.72 2.68
#